data_AF-A0A4D6MBX5-F1
#
_entry.id   AF-A0A4D6MBX5-F1
#
_cell.length_a   1.000
_cell.length_b   1.000
_cell.length_c   1.000
_cell.angle_alpha   90.00
_cell.angle_beta   90.00
_cell.angle_gamma   90.00
#
_symmetry.space_group_name_H-M   'P 1'
#
loop_
_entity.id
_entity.type
_entity.pdbx_description
1 polymer ?
#
loop_
_entity_poly.entity_id
_entity_poly.type
_entity_poly.pdbx_seq_one_letter_code
_entity_poly.pdbx_strand_id
1 'polypeptide(L)'
;MLIVPSREYAQCPLCKTLRDIEDIRDKEISYTIDAEEIRRELGMEIIEEQKVQLSKVNKKCEKCGHDEANFYTRQMRSADEGQTTFYTCTRCGHQSQEN
;
A
#
# COMPACT_ATOMS: atom_id res chain seq x y z
N MET A 1 -24.27 -13.56 16.03
CA MET A 1 -25.75 -13.55 16.01
C MET A 1 -26.29 -14.37 17.18
N LEU A 2 -27.29 -13.86 17.88
CA LEU A 2 -28.00 -14.59 18.94
C LEU A 2 -28.99 -15.59 18.31
N ILE A 3 -29.23 -16.70 18.98
CA ILE A 3 -30.27 -17.66 18.60
C ILE A 3 -31.53 -17.29 19.37
N VAL A 4 -32.68 -17.24 18.70
CA VAL A 4 -33.96 -16.89 19.33
C VAL A 4 -34.85 -18.14 19.35
N PRO A 5 -34.73 -19.02 20.35
CA PRO A 5 -35.48 -20.26 20.42
C PRO A 5 -36.98 -20.05 20.74
N SER A 6 -37.35 -18.93 21.36
CA SER A 6 -38.74 -18.58 21.71
C SER A 6 -38.97 -17.06 21.61
N ARG A 7 -40.22 -16.61 21.77
CA ARG A 7 -40.57 -15.17 21.78
C ARG A 7 -40.24 -14.45 23.09
N GLU A 8 -39.73 -15.18 24.08
CA GLU A 8 -39.44 -14.64 25.43
C GLU A 8 -37.93 -14.51 25.68
N TYR A 9 -37.10 -15.39 25.11
CA TYR A 9 -35.67 -15.43 25.43
C TYR A 9 -34.78 -15.54 24.19
N ALA A 10 -33.65 -14.83 24.22
CA ALA A 10 -32.53 -15.00 23.32
C ALA A 10 -31.44 -15.83 23.99
N GLN A 11 -30.81 -16.73 23.24
CA GLN A 11 -29.74 -17.61 23.69
C GLN A 11 -28.40 -17.29 23.02
N CYS A 12 -27.35 -17.20 23.81
CA CYS A 12 -25.98 -17.15 23.29
C CYS A 12 -25.58 -18.49 22.68
N PRO A 13 -25.14 -18.54 21.40
CA PRO A 13 -24.75 -19.79 20.75
C PRO A 13 -23.52 -20.45 21.40
N LEU A 14 -22.63 -19.64 22.00
CA LEU A 14 -21.35 -20.07 22.55
C LEU A 14 -21.47 -20.64 23.97
N CYS A 15 -22.07 -19.88 24.89
CA CYS A 15 -22.13 -20.20 26.33
C CYS A 15 -23.53 -20.62 26.82
N LYS A 16 -24.52 -20.66 25.92
CA LYS A 16 -25.91 -21.08 26.20
C LYS A 16 -26.70 -20.23 27.20
N THR A 17 -26.14 -19.12 27.68
CA THR A 17 -26.83 -18.15 28.55
C THR A 17 -28.10 -17.63 27.88
N LEU A 18 -29.17 -17.54 28.66
CA LEU A 18 -30.48 -17.01 28.27
C LEU A 18 -30.61 -15.55 28.75
N ARG A 19 -31.17 -14.70 27.90
CA ARG A 19 -31.50 -13.30 28.18
C ARG A 19 -32.91 -13.02 27.71
N ASP A 20 -33.62 -12.16 28.41
CA ASP A 20 -34.95 -11.72 27.97
C ASP A 20 -34.84 -10.95 26.64
N ILE A 21 -35.82 -11.13 25.77
CA ILE A 21 -35.87 -10.42 24.49
C ILE A 21 -36.19 -8.95 24.68
N GLU A 22 -36.98 -8.58 25.69
CA GLU A 22 -37.29 -7.18 25.99
C GLU A 22 -36.03 -6.37 26.31
N ASP A 23 -35.02 -7.00 26.94
CA ASP A 23 -33.74 -6.38 27.24
C ASP A 23 -32.89 -6.04 26.00
N ILE A 24 -33.23 -6.58 24.84
CA ILE A 24 -32.39 -6.53 23.62
C ILE A 24 -33.16 -5.87 22.46
N ARG A 25 -34.48 -5.97 22.44
CA ARG A 25 -35.36 -5.64 21.30
C ARG A 25 -35.16 -4.22 20.74
N ASP A 26 -34.82 -3.26 21.60
CA ASP A 26 -34.71 -1.84 21.23
C ASP A 26 -33.28 -1.31 21.37
N LYS A 27 -32.28 -2.20 21.45
CA LYS A 27 -30.87 -1.81 21.49
C LYS A 27 -30.29 -1.75 20.09
N GLU A 28 -30.03 -0.54 19.62
CA GLU A 28 -29.28 -0.31 18.39
C GLU A 28 -27.78 -0.34 18.68
N ILE A 29 -27.02 -1.05 17.85
CA ILE A 29 -25.56 -1.05 17.89
C ILE A 29 -25.07 -0.24 16.70
N SER A 30 -24.54 0.94 16.96
CA SER A 30 -23.85 1.76 15.95
C SER A 30 -22.35 1.79 16.25
N TYR A 31 -21.54 1.58 15.21
CA TYR A 31 -20.10 1.79 15.28
C TYR A 31 -19.66 2.59 14.05
N THR A 32 -18.59 3.37 14.20
CA THR A 32 -17.90 4.06 13.11
C THR A 32 -16.58 3.36 12.85
N ILE A 33 -16.26 3.13 11.59
CA ILE A 33 -14.94 2.61 11.18
C ILE A 33 -14.26 3.72 10.38
N ASP A 34 -13.01 4.00 10.74
CA ASP A 34 -12.17 4.91 9.97
C ASP A 34 -11.64 4.22 8.70
N ALA A 35 -11.42 4.99 7.63
CA ALA A 35 -10.90 4.46 6.38
C ALA A 35 -9.56 3.71 6.54
N GLU A 36 -8.74 4.11 7.53
CA GLU A 36 -7.46 3.48 7.82
C GLU A 36 -7.61 2.09 8.44
N GLU A 37 -8.63 1.89 9.27
CA GLU A 37 -8.95 0.60 9.88
C GLU A 37 -9.47 -0.38 8.83
N ILE A 38 -10.28 0.10 7.87
CA ILE A 38 -10.71 -0.68 6.70
C ILE A 38 -9.51 -1.14 5.86
N ARG A 39 -8.56 -0.23 5.57
CA ARG A 39 -7.36 -0.54 4.78
C ARG A 39 -6.50 -1.61 5.46
N ARG A 40 -6.33 -1.49 6.78
CA ARG A 40 -5.59 -2.46 7.57
C ARG A 40 -6.23 -3.86 7.54
N GLU A 41 -7.54 -3.94 7.73
CA GLU A 41 -8.28 -5.21 7.73
C GLU A 41 -8.23 -5.89 6.34
N LEU A 42 -8.24 -5.08 5.27
CA LEU A 42 -8.11 -5.56 3.89
C LEU A 42 -6.66 -5.86 3.46
N GLY A 43 -5.67 -5.63 4.33
CA GLY A 43 -4.25 -5.82 3.98
C GLY A 43 -3.76 -4.88 2.88
N MET A 44 -4.40 -3.72 2.72
CA MET A 44 -3.97 -2.70 1.76
C MET A 44 -2.85 -1.88 2.38
N GLU A 45 -1.61 -2.24 2.07
CA GLU A 45 -0.47 -1.36 2.34
C GLU A 45 -0.54 -0.17 1.40
N ILE A 46 -0.50 1.04 1.94
CA ILE A 46 -0.19 2.23 1.15
C ILE A 46 1.23 1.99 0.65
N ILE A 47 1.36 1.66 -0.63
CA ILE A 47 2.65 1.71 -1.31
C ILE A 47 3.00 3.19 -1.32
N GLU A 48 3.65 3.66 -0.26
CA GLU A 48 4.44 4.88 -0.33
C GLU A 48 5.28 4.73 -1.60
N GLU A 49 5.32 5.77 -2.44
CA GLU A 49 6.22 5.77 -3.59
C GLU A 49 7.62 5.46 -3.07
N GLN A 50 8.00 4.18 -3.12
CA GLN A 50 9.33 3.74 -2.79
C GLN A 50 10.19 4.45 -3.81
N LYS A 51 10.81 5.56 -3.38
CA LYS A 51 11.85 6.21 -4.15
C LYS A 51 12.91 5.14 -4.32
N VAL A 52 12.87 4.47 -5.46
CA VAL A 52 13.88 3.50 -5.87
C VAL A 52 15.19 4.24 -5.71
N GLN A 53 15.98 3.80 -4.74
CA GLN A 53 17.21 4.47 -4.36
C GLN A 53 18.25 4.07 -5.41
N LEU A 54 18.14 4.71 -6.57
CA LEU A 54 19.04 4.55 -7.68
C LEU A 54 20.43 5.01 -7.25
N SER A 55 21.45 4.22 -7.59
CA SER A 55 22.84 4.57 -7.30
C SER A 55 23.20 5.92 -7.92
N LYS A 56 23.91 6.75 -7.16
CA LYS A 56 24.36 8.08 -7.62
C LYS A 56 25.72 7.99 -8.29
N VAL A 57 25.93 8.80 -9.32
CA VAL A 57 27.18 8.94 -10.06
C VAL A 57 27.48 10.41 -10.36
N ASN A 58 28.76 10.75 -10.44
CA ASN A 58 29.20 12.07 -10.87
C ASN A 58 29.11 12.17 -12.41
N LYS A 59 27.96 12.62 -12.93
CA LYS A 59 27.74 12.88 -14.35
C LYS A 59 27.11 14.25 -14.54
N LYS A 60 27.78 15.10 -15.31
CA LYS A 60 27.32 16.46 -15.61
C LYS A 60 26.07 16.42 -16.48
N CYS A 61 25.00 17.05 -16.00
CA CYS A 61 23.75 17.19 -16.72
C CYS A 61 23.87 18.20 -17.87
N GLU A 62 23.58 17.77 -19.09
CA GLU A 62 23.60 18.62 -20.30
C GLU A 62 22.61 19.78 -20.24
N LYS A 63 21.52 19.63 -19.47
CA LYS A 63 20.45 20.63 -19.37
C LYS A 63 20.69 21.70 -18.30
N CYS A 64 21.25 21.33 -17.15
CA CYS A 64 21.36 22.26 -16.00
C CYS A 64 22.78 22.39 -15.43
N GLY A 65 23.74 21.63 -15.95
CA GLY A 65 25.14 21.66 -15.52
C GLY A 65 25.41 21.08 -14.13
N HIS A 66 24.44 20.42 -13.50
CA HIS A 66 24.63 19.75 -12.21
C HIS A 66 25.44 18.45 -12.38
N ASP A 67 26.36 18.18 -11.45
CA ASP A 67 27.31 17.08 -11.58
C ASP A 67 26.85 15.74 -10.96
N GLU A 68 25.63 15.66 -10.41
CA GLU A 68 25.09 14.43 -9.83
C GLU A 68 23.89 13.87 -10.62
N ALA A 69 23.92 12.57 -10.90
CA ALA A 69 22.83 11.84 -11.53
C ALA A 69 22.62 10.47 -10.85
N ASN A 70 21.37 10.04 -10.78
CA ASN A 70 21.00 8.66 -10.48
C ASN A 70 21.17 7.80 -11.73
N PHE A 71 21.68 6.58 -11.62
CA PHE A 71 21.77 5.66 -12.77
C PHE A 71 21.17 4.29 -12.48
N TYR A 72 20.65 3.67 -13.54
CA TYR A 72 20.31 2.25 -13.57
C TYR A 72 20.69 1.67 -14.93
N THR A 73 21.00 0.39 -14.96
CA THR A 73 21.35 -0.30 -16.18
C THR A 73 20.25 -1.29 -16.53
N ARG A 74 19.88 -1.38 -17.80
CA ARG A 74 18.85 -2.32 -18.30
C ARG A 74 19.26 -2.85 -19.67
N GLN A 75 19.21 -4.16 -19.81
CA GLN A 75 19.42 -4.81 -21.11
C GLN A 75 18.18 -4.60 -21.97
N MET A 76 18.32 -3.89 -23.10
CA MET A 76 17.22 -3.59 -24.01
C MET A 76 17.17 -4.52 -25.23
N ARG A 77 18.25 -5.26 -25.51
CA ARG A 77 18.44 -6.06 -26.72
C ARG A 77 19.03 -7.43 -26.39
N SER A 78 19.28 -8.25 -27.42
CA SER A 78 19.92 -9.58 -27.29
C SER A 78 21.22 -9.52 -26.48
N ALA A 79 21.65 -10.64 -25.93
CA ALA A 79 22.83 -10.73 -25.05
C ALA A 79 24.14 -10.24 -25.69
N ASP A 80 24.20 -10.16 -27.01
CA ASP A 80 25.38 -9.72 -27.78
C ASP A 80 25.56 -8.20 -27.82
N GLU A 81 24.53 -7.43 -27.49
CA GLU A 81 24.55 -5.97 -27.42
C GLU A 81 24.54 -5.57 -25.94
N GLY A 82 25.63 -4.98 -25.45
CA GLY A 82 25.85 -4.67 -24.04
C GLY A 82 24.70 -3.93 -23.32
N GLN A 83 24.83 -3.78 -22.00
CA GLN A 83 23.77 -3.21 -21.19
C GLN A 83 23.65 -1.68 -21.39
N THR A 84 22.44 -1.19 -21.67
CA THR A 84 22.18 0.25 -21.75
C THR A 84 22.07 0.87 -20.35
N THR A 85 22.82 1.93 -20.09
CA THR A 85 22.80 2.71 -18.85
C THR A 85 21.92 3.94 -19.00
N PHE A 86 20.97 4.11 -18.09
CA PHE A 86 20.09 5.27 -17.99
C PHE A 86 20.52 6.15 -16.83
N TYR A 87 20.57 7.46 -17.06
CA TYR A 87 20.90 8.46 -16.05
C TYR A 87 19.74 9.43 -15.87
N THR A 88 19.45 9.81 -14.64
CA THR A 88 18.44 10.82 -14.27
C THR A 88 19.10 11.87 -13.37
N CYS A 89 19.14 13.13 -13.82
CA CYS A 89 19.74 14.22 -13.04
C CYS A 89 18.99 14.41 -11.71
N THR A 90 19.72 14.45 -10.58
CA THR A 90 19.13 14.60 -9.25
C THR A 90 18.55 16.00 -8.98
N ARG A 91 18.94 17.00 -9.79
CA ARG A 91 18.48 18.39 -9.66
C ARG A 91 17.27 18.71 -10.53
N CYS A 92 17.31 18.36 -11.83
CA CYS A 92 16.28 18.78 -12.80
C CYS A 92 15.44 17.63 -13.38
N GLY A 93 15.75 16.38 -13.01
CA GLY A 93 15.05 15.19 -13.49
C GLY A 93 15.27 14.84 -14.96
N HIS A 94 16.19 15.51 -15.67
CA HIS A 94 16.49 15.19 -17.06
C HIS A 94 17.06 13.77 -17.19
N GLN A 95 16.55 13.02 -18.16
CA GLN A 95 16.93 11.63 -18.43
C GLN A 95 17.77 11.53 -19.70
N SER A 96 18.86 10.77 -19.63
CA SER A 96 19.77 10.48 -20.75
C SER A 96 20.17 9.01 -20.73
N GLN A 97 20.45 8.41 -21.89
CA GLN A 97 20.84 7.00 -22.02
C GLN A 97 22.19 6.86 -22.75
N GLU A 98 22.93 5.81 -22.41
CA GLU A 98 24.24 5.47 -22.97
C GLU A 98 24.30 3.95 -23.16
N ASN A 99 24.81 3.48 -24.30
CA ASN A 99 24.84 2.06 -24.67
C ASN A 99 26.26 1.59 -24.90
#